data_AF-A0A151MYR9-F1
#
_entry.id   AF-A0A151MYR9-F1
#
_cell.length_a   1.000
_cell.length_b   1.000
_cell.length_c   1.000
_cell.angle_alpha   90.00
_cell.angle_beta   90.00
_cell.angle_gamma   90.00
#
_symmetry.space_group_name_H-M   'P 1'
#
loop_
_entity.id
_entity.type
_entity.pdbx_description
1 polymer ?
#
loop_
_entity_poly.entity_id
_entity_poly.type
_entity_poly.pdbx_seq_one_letter_code
_entity_poly.pdbx_strand_id
1 'polypeptide(L)'
;MAGVGPGPGWRSHVRAELQRREREQRGLRDLVRTHEKLLERLDLQSLLAEKLQLDTGTQESGAALDLASLQLQHALEVSELQQGQEELAQTIADLTEALTRSEAETREQRERAGRCARALAALSSRAEEAEALRAALGVAQEQVAALEARWVQEKAAEAARVNQANAQLERYQHQVLRLRQKLEQLQLAAAGIKLGTSDSSCSTSCEELALGGLDSGPQGSSSPMRAQESHTKTPAPALSETLGSTPVTP
;
A
#
# COMPACT_ATOMS: atom_id res chain seq x y z
N MET A 1 -62.56 -59.10 -30.64
CA MET A 1 -62.45 -57.88 -29.80
C MET A 1 -61.41 -58.15 -28.73
N ALA A 2 -60.22 -57.57 -28.87
CA ALA A 2 -59.04 -57.89 -28.08
C ALA A 2 -59.22 -57.46 -26.61
N GLY A 3 -58.98 -58.37 -25.68
CA GLY A 3 -59.03 -58.12 -24.25
C GLY A 3 -57.96 -57.12 -23.85
N VAL A 4 -58.38 -55.92 -23.46
CA VAL A 4 -57.52 -54.90 -22.88
C VAL A 4 -57.06 -55.42 -21.53
N GLY A 5 -55.90 -56.08 -21.51
CA GLY A 5 -55.27 -56.52 -20.28
C GLY A 5 -55.04 -55.33 -19.35
N PRO A 6 -55.07 -55.52 -18.01
CA PRO A 6 -54.85 -54.44 -17.07
C PRO A 6 -53.60 -53.64 -17.42
N GLY A 7 -53.68 -52.31 -17.43
CA GLY A 7 -52.58 -51.46 -17.84
C GLY A 7 -51.30 -51.70 -17.02
N PRO A 8 -50.12 -51.28 -17.51
CA PRO A 8 -48.84 -51.43 -16.80
C PRO A 8 -48.90 -50.92 -15.34
N GLY A 9 -49.70 -49.89 -15.06
CA GLY A 9 -49.90 -49.33 -13.72
C GLY A 9 -50.57 -50.28 -12.71
N TRP A 10 -51.56 -51.08 -13.11
CA TRP A 10 -52.19 -52.06 -12.22
C TRP A 10 -51.22 -53.18 -11.83
N ARG A 11 -50.43 -53.68 -12.78
CA ARG A 11 -49.40 -54.68 -12.51
C ARG A 11 -48.33 -54.16 -11.53
N SER A 12 -47.92 -52.90 -11.69
CA SER A 12 -47.00 -52.24 -10.77
C SER A 12 -47.61 -52.04 -9.38
N HIS A 13 -48.87 -51.65 -9.30
CA HIS A 13 -49.59 -51.50 -8.03
C HIS A 13 -49.74 -52.82 -7.28
N VAL A 14 -50.19 -53.89 -7.96
CA VAL A 14 -50.29 -55.23 -7.34
C VAL A 14 -48.93 -55.74 -6.89
N ARG A 15 -47.87 -55.50 -7.67
CA ARG A 15 -46.49 -55.84 -7.27
C ARG A 15 -46.07 -55.06 -6.01
N ALA A 16 -46.38 -53.76 -5.95
CA ALA A 16 -46.08 -52.93 -4.78
C ALA A 16 -46.85 -53.41 -3.54
N GLU A 17 -48.13 -53.77 -3.68
CA GLU A 17 -48.94 -54.30 -2.58
C GLU A 17 -48.47 -55.68 -2.12
N LEU A 18 -48.09 -56.58 -3.04
CA LEU A 18 -47.50 -57.87 -2.67
C LEU A 18 -46.17 -57.68 -1.93
N GLN A 19 -45.31 -56.77 -2.39
CA GLN A 19 -44.08 -56.44 -1.69
C GLN A 19 -44.33 -55.81 -0.32
N ARG A 20 -45.35 -54.96 -0.19
CA ARG A 20 -45.76 -54.37 1.09
C ARG A 20 -46.20 -55.47 2.06
N ARG A 21 -47.09 -56.35 1.64
CA ARG A 21 -47.57 -57.49 2.45
C ARG A 21 -46.44 -58.44 2.82
N GLU A 22 -45.50 -58.69 1.91
CA GLU A 22 -44.35 -59.54 2.19
C GLU A 22 -43.43 -58.90 3.23
N ARG A 23 -43.21 -57.58 3.18
CA ARG A 23 -42.47 -56.84 4.23
C ARG A 23 -43.19 -56.91 5.58
N GLU A 24 -44.51 -56.73 5.61
CA GLU A 24 -45.33 -56.83 6.82
C GLU A 24 -45.28 -58.25 7.41
N GLN A 25 -45.42 -59.30 6.59
CA GLN A 25 -45.31 -60.68 7.04
C GLN A 25 -43.90 -61.05 7.53
N ARG A 26 -42.84 -60.50 6.90
CA ARG A 26 -41.47 -60.66 7.41
C ARG A 26 -41.32 -60.00 8.77
N GLY A 27 -41.81 -58.77 8.94
CA GLY A 27 -41.81 -58.07 10.22
C GLY A 27 -42.54 -58.82 11.34
N LEU A 28 -43.70 -59.42 11.04
CA LEU A 28 -44.43 -60.25 12.00
C LEU A 28 -43.67 -61.53 12.38
N ARG A 29 -43.04 -62.22 11.42
CA ARG A 29 -42.21 -63.40 11.72
C ARG A 29 -41.00 -63.04 12.57
N ASP A 30 -40.36 -61.91 12.30
CA ASP A 30 -39.22 -61.45 13.08
C ASP A 30 -39.66 -61.03 14.49
N LEU A 31 -40.84 -60.41 14.64
CA LEU A 31 -41.42 -60.10 15.95
C LEU A 31 -41.70 -61.37 16.77
N VAL A 32 -42.32 -62.41 16.17
CA VAL A 32 -42.56 -63.69 16.85
C VAL A 32 -41.24 -64.32 17.28
N ARG A 33 -40.23 -64.36 16.41
CA ARG A 33 -38.89 -64.87 16.77
C ARG A 33 -38.25 -64.07 17.91
N THR A 34 -38.42 -62.75 17.93
CA THR A 34 -37.91 -61.92 19.04
C THR A 34 -38.66 -62.21 20.33
N HIS A 35 -39.96 -62.46 20.26
CA HIS A 35 -40.78 -62.83 21.40
C HIS A 35 -40.43 -64.21 21.95
N GLU A 36 -40.24 -65.22 21.09
CA GLU A 36 -39.74 -66.54 21.47
C GLU A 36 -38.38 -66.45 22.17
N LYS A 37 -37.44 -65.67 21.61
CA LYS A 37 -36.15 -65.41 22.27
C LYS A 37 -36.29 -64.70 23.61
N LEU A 38 -37.28 -63.82 23.76
CA LEU A 38 -37.56 -63.14 25.02
C LEU A 38 -38.15 -64.12 26.04
N LEU A 39 -39.02 -65.04 25.62
CA LEU A 39 -39.52 -66.12 26.46
C LEU A 39 -38.39 -67.06 26.88
N GLU A 40 -37.53 -67.49 25.96
CA GLU A 40 -36.34 -68.29 26.29
C GLU A 40 -35.44 -67.56 27.29
N ARG A 41 -35.24 -66.25 27.14
CA ARG A 41 -34.49 -65.45 28.11
C ARG A 41 -35.18 -65.33 29.45
N LEU A 42 -36.51 -65.26 29.48
CA LEU A 42 -37.29 -65.24 30.71
C LEU A 42 -37.22 -66.59 31.42
N ASP A 43 -37.31 -67.70 30.70
CA ASP A 43 -37.17 -69.06 31.23
C ASP A 43 -35.74 -69.31 31.74
N LEU A 44 -34.72 -68.82 31.02
CA LEU A 44 -33.35 -68.84 31.50
C LEU A 44 -33.19 -67.98 32.76
N GLN A 45 -33.84 -66.82 32.81
CA GLN A 45 -33.83 -65.95 33.98
C GLN A 45 -34.54 -66.60 35.18
N SER A 46 -35.65 -67.33 34.98
CA SER A 46 -36.32 -68.06 36.06
C SER A 46 -35.49 -69.25 36.54
N LEU A 47 -34.88 -70.01 35.62
CA LEU A 47 -33.98 -71.12 35.97
C LEU A 47 -32.73 -70.61 36.71
N LEU A 48 -32.17 -69.49 36.29
CA LEU A 48 -31.05 -68.84 36.98
C LEU A 48 -31.46 -68.29 38.33
N ALA A 49 -32.68 -67.74 38.47
CA ALA A 49 -33.21 -67.28 39.75
C ALA A 49 -33.45 -68.45 40.72
N GLU A 50 -33.98 -69.59 40.25
CA GLU A 50 -34.13 -70.82 41.05
C GLU A 50 -32.77 -71.41 41.45
N LYS A 51 -31.80 -71.45 40.51
CA LYS A 51 -30.41 -71.86 40.78
C LYS A 51 -29.74 -70.95 41.81
N LEU A 52 -29.88 -69.64 41.65
CA LEU A 52 -29.38 -68.66 42.61
C LEU A 52 -30.03 -68.86 43.96
N GLN A 53 -31.36 -69.06 44.04
CA GLN A 53 -32.05 -69.34 45.32
C GLN A 53 -31.58 -70.63 46.02
N LEU A 54 -31.10 -71.62 45.25
CA LEU A 54 -30.48 -72.85 45.77
C LEU A 54 -29.02 -72.62 46.21
N ASP A 55 -28.28 -71.76 45.51
CA ASP A 55 -26.88 -71.45 45.80
C ASP A 55 -26.71 -70.33 46.86
N THR A 56 -27.74 -69.51 47.08
CA THR A 56 -27.80 -68.43 48.09
C THR A 56 -27.73 -68.95 49.52
N GLY A 57 -28.10 -70.22 49.75
CA GLY A 57 -27.94 -70.85 51.07
C GLY A 57 -26.49 -70.96 51.56
N THR A 58 -25.49 -70.74 50.68
CA THR A 58 -24.08 -70.96 51.03
C THR A 58 -23.09 -69.91 50.45
N GLN A 59 -23.46 -69.07 49.47
CA GLN A 59 -22.49 -68.29 48.67
C GLN A 59 -22.75 -66.77 48.57
N GLU A 60 -23.73 -66.21 49.29
CA GLU A 60 -24.14 -64.79 49.18
C GLU A 60 -23.06 -63.78 49.61
N SER A 61 -22.20 -64.15 50.56
CA SER A 61 -21.20 -63.21 51.09
C SER A 61 -20.01 -63.00 50.16
N GLY A 62 -19.66 -63.97 49.29
CA GLY A 62 -18.55 -63.85 48.33
C GLY A 62 -18.93 -63.07 47.07
N ALA A 63 -20.09 -63.38 46.49
CA ALA A 63 -20.58 -62.71 45.29
C ALA A 63 -20.91 -61.23 45.51
N ALA A 64 -21.41 -60.87 46.70
CA ALA A 64 -21.64 -59.48 47.07
C ALA A 64 -20.33 -58.68 47.17
N LEU A 65 -19.26 -59.31 47.68
CA LEU A 65 -17.93 -58.71 47.78
C LEU A 65 -17.30 -58.51 46.40
N ASP A 66 -17.42 -59.50 45.50
CA ASP A 66 -16.92 -59.42 44.13
C ASP A 66 -17.65 -58.36 43.31
N LEU A 67 -18.97 -58.24 43.49
CA LEU A 67 -19.77 -57.18 42.86
C LEU A 67 -19.34 -55.79 43.35
N ALA A 68 -19.11 -55.63 44.66
CA ALA A 68 -18.64 -54.37 45.23
C ALA A 68 -17.23 -54.01 44.73
N SER A 69 -16.34 -55.00 44.59
CA SER A 69 -15.00 -54.83 44.02
C SER A 69 -15.06 -54.37 42.56
N LEU A 70 -15.89 -55.00 41.74
CA LEU A 70 -16.10 -54.62 40.35
C LEU A 70 -16.72 -53.23 40.20
N GLN A 71 -17.69 -52.88 41.07
CA GLN A 71 -18.29 -51.54 41.09
C GLN A 71 -17.25 -50.47 41.44
N LEU A 72 -16.34 -50.76 42.39
CA LEU A 72 -15.25 -49.86 42.74
C LEU A 72 -14.26 -49.70 41.58
N GLN A 73 -13.85 -50.80 40.93
CA GLN A 73 -12.97 -50.74 39.75
C GLN A 73 -13.59 -49.93 38.63
N HIS A 74 -14.87 -50.16 38.33
CA HIS A 74 -15.59 -49.39 37.33
C HIS A 74 -15.66 -47.90 37.69
N ALA A 75 -15.93 -47.57 38.96
CA ALA A 75 -15.95 -46.19 39.42
C ALA A 75 -14.59 -45.51 39.26
N LEU A 76 -13.48 -46.22 39.53
CA LEU A 76 -12.13 -45.71 39.32
C LEU A 76 -11.84 -45.49 37.84
N GLU A 77 -12.12 -46.46 36.96
CA GLU A 77 -11.95 -46.33 35.51
C GLU A 77 -12.74 -45.13 34.95
N VAL A 78 -13.99 -44.95 35.39
CA VAL A 78 -14.80 -43.79 34.99
C VAL A 78 -14.16 -42.49 35.47
N SER A 79 -13.62 -42.45 36.69
CA SER A 79 -12.94 -41.26 37.20
C SER A 79 -11.64 -40.93 36.45
N GLU A 80 -10.84 -41.93 36.07
CA GLU A 80 -9.62 -41.75 35.28
C GLU A 80 -9.95 -41.26 33.86
N LEU A 81 -11.00 -41.81 33.24
CA LEU A 81 -11.48 -41.35 31.94
C LEU A 81 -12.01 -39.91 32.00
N GLN A 82 -12.73 -39.55 33.08
CA GLN A 82 -13.19 -38.18 33.31
C GLN A 82 -12.02 -37.22 33.46
N GLN A 83 -11.01 -37.57 34.25
CA GLN A 83 -9.80 -36.76 34.39
C GLN A 83 -9.09 -36.59 33.04
N GLY A 84 -8.92 -37.66 32.26
CA GLY A 84 -8.33 -37.58 30.92
C GLY A 84 -9.14 -36.70 29.97
N GLN A 85 -10.48 -36.70 30.07
CA GLN A 85 -11.34 -35.80 29.31
C GLN A 85 -11.16 -34.34 29.73
N GLU A 86 -11.03 -34.05 31.02
CA GLU A 86 -10.79 -32.70 31.54
C GLU A 86 -9.42 -32.15 31.11
N GLU A 87 -8.38 -32.98 31.19
CA GLU A 87 -7.03 -32.64 30.71
C GLU A 87 -7.04 -32.33 29.21
N LEU A 88 -7.68 -33.19 28.40
CA LEU A 88 -7.84 -32.94 26.97
C LEU A 88 -8.63 -31.65 26.70
N ALA A 89 -9.72 -31.40 27.41
CA ALA A 89 -10.50 -30.18 27.26
C ALA A 89 -9.66 -28.93 27.59
N GLN A 90 -8.82 -28.99 28.63
CA GLN A 90 -7.90 -27.89 28.98
C GLN A 90 -6.85 -27.68 27.88
N THR A 91 -6.23 -28.74 27.35
CA THR A 91 -5.26 -28.58 26.27
C THR A 91 -5.88 -28.00 25.00
N ILE A 92 -7.11 -28.38 24.67
CA ILE A 92 -7.84 -27.82 23.54
C ILE A 92 -8.12 -26.33 23.77
N ALA A 93 -8.51 -25.94 25.00
CA ALA A 93 -8.72 -24.54 25.35
C ALA A 93 -7.43 -23.72 25.20
N ASP A 94 -6.31 -24.20 25.73
CA ASP A 94 -5.02 -23.52 25.67
C ASP A 94 -4.52 -23.38 24.22
N LEU A 95 -4.65 -24.44 23.41
CA LEU A 95 -4.28 -24.42 21.99
C LEU A 95 -5.18 -23.49 21.18
N THR A 96 -6.48 -23.44 21.50
CA THR A 96 -7.43 -22.53 20.86
C THR A 96 -7.05 -21.08 21.17
N GLU A 97 -6.69 -20.79 22.42
CA GLU A 97 -6.23 -19.46 22.81
C GLU A 97 -4.91 -19.08 22.11
N ALA A 98 -3.94 -20.00 22.06
CA ALA A 98 -2.68 -19.78 21.35
C ALA A 98 -2.89 -19.55 19.85
N LEU A 99 -3.79 -20.31 19.22
CA LEU A 99 -4.15 -20.15 17.82
C LEU A 99 -4.80 -18.79 17.56
N THR A 100 -5.79 -18.39 18.37
CA THR A 100 -6.47 -17.10 18.19
C THR A 100 -5.51 -15.92 18.41
N ARG A 101 -4.59 -16.02 19.37
CA ARG A 101 -3.50 -15.05 19.57
C ARG A 101 -2.59 -14.96 18.34
N SER A 102 -2.11 -16.10 17.82
CA SER A 102 -1.27 -16.13 16.62
C SER A 102 -1.99 -15.61 15.37
N GLU A 103 -3.27 -15.93 15.20
CA GLU A 103 -4.08 -15.39 14.11
C GLU A 103 -4.20 -13.87 14.19
N ALA A 104 -4.40 -13.30 15.39
CA ALA A 104 -4.46 -11.86 15.59
C ALA A 104 -3.12 -11.19 15.22
N GLU A 105 -1.99 -11.76 15.64
CA GLU A 105 -0.66 -11.27 15.28
C GLU A 105 -0.43 -11.30 13.75
N THR A 106 -0.78 -12.40 13.08
CA THR A 106 -0.63 -12.48 11.61
C THR A 106 -1.55 -11.50 10.87
N ARG A 107 -2.76 -11.24 11.39
CA ARG A 107 -3.65 -10.19 10.85
C ARG A 107 -2.99 -8.82 10.99
N GLU A 108 -2.45 -8.50 12.16
CA GLU A 108 -1.77 -7.21 12.37
C GLU A 108 -0.54 -7.06 11.47
N GLN A 109 0.27 -8.11 11.33
CA GLN A 109 1.43 -8.10 10.43
C GLN A 109 1.02 -7.86 8.96
N ARG A 110 -0.07 -8.49 8.50
CA ARG A 110 -0.61 -8.25 7.15
C ARG A 110 -1.08 -6.80 6.98
N GLU A 111 -1.74 -6.23 7.97
CA GLU A 111 -2.17 -4.83 7.94
C GLU A 111 -0.98 -3.85 7.92
N ARG A 112 0.06 -4.12 8.73
CA ARG A 112 1.32 -3.36 8.72
C ARG A 112 2.01 -3.46 7.35
N ALA A 113 2.15 -4.66 6.79
CA ALA A 113 2.71 -4.87 5.46
C ALA A 113 1.90 -4.14 4.38
N GLY A 114 0.56 -4.20 4.44
CA GLY A 114 -0.31 -3.47 3.53
C GLY A 114 -0.16 -1.95 3.63
N ARG A 115 0.02 -1.39 4.84
CA ARG A 115 0.33 0.03 5.03
C ARG A 115 1.67 0.42 4.42
N CYS A 116 2.71 -0.37 4.65
CA CYS A 116 4.04 -0.15 4.06
C CYS A 116 4.00 -0.22 2.53
N ALA A 117 3.31 -1.20 1.96
CA ALA A 117 3.16 -1.34 0.51
C ALA A 117 2.47 -0.12 -0.12
N ARG A 118 1.40 0.40 0.50
CA ARG A 118 0.73 1.63 0.06
C ARG A 118 1.64 2.85 0.15
N ALA A 119 2.41 2.97 1.23
CA ALA A 119 3.37 4.07 1.39
C ALA A 119 4.48 4.02 0.33
N LEU A 120 5.02 2.83 0.04
CA LEU A 120 6.02 2.64 -1.02
C LEU A 120 5.47 3.01 -2.40
N ALA A 121 4.24 2.60 -2.73
CA ALA A 121 3.60 2.96 -4.00
C ALA A 121 3.37 4.47 -4.13
N ALA A 122 2.99 5.15 -3.03
CA ALA A 122 2.85 6.61 -3.04
C ALA A 122 4.20 7.32 -3.23
N LEU A 123 5.28 6.80 -2.63
CA LEU A 123 6.62 7.34 -2.80
C LEU A 123 7.17 7.11 -4.21
N SER A 124 6.92 5.95 -4.82
CA SER A 124 7.35 5.69 -6.20
C SER A 124 6.65 6.62 -7.19
N SER A 125 5.33 6.80 -7.07
CA SER A 125 4.58 7.75 -7.91
C SER A 125 5.12 9.17 -7.77
N ARG A 126 5.44 9.63 -6.55
CA ARG A 126 6.07 10.94 -6.34
C ARG A 126 7.47 11.05 -6.93
N ALA A 127 8.24 9.96 -6.93
CA ALA A 127 9.57 9.95 -7.55
C ALA A 127 9.47 10.10 -9.06
N GLU A 128 8.54 9.39 -9.71
CA GLU A 128 8.24 9.53 -11.14
C GLU A 128 7.79 10.95 -11.49
N GLU A 129 6.90 11.55 -10.69
CA GLU A 129 6.49 12.95 -10.86
C GLU A 129 7.68 13.91 -10.73
N ALA A 130 8.56 13.71 -9.75
CA ALA A 130 9.74 14.54 -9.55
C ALA A 130 10.73 14.40 -10.72
N GLU A 131 10.89 13.22 -11.30
CA GLU A 131 11.69 13.00 -12.50
C GLU A 131 11.10 13.71 -13.72
N ALA A 132 9.79 13.61 -13.92
CA ALA A 132 9.09 14.31 -14.99
C ALA A 132 9.25 15.84 -14.87
N LEU A 133 9.12 16.39 -13.66
CA LEU A 133 9.32 17.82 -13.40
C LEU A 133 10.77 18.26 -13.64
N ARG A 134 11.76 17.43 -13.26
CA ARG A 134 13.18 17.72 -13.56
C ARG A 134 13.45 17.74 -15.06
N ALA A 135 12.88 16.80 -15.81
CA ALA A 135 13.00 16.77 -17.27
C ALA A 135 12.36 18.02 -17.90
N ALA A 136 11.15 18.40 -17.47
CA ALA A 136 10.48 19.61 -17.93
C ALA A 136 11.27 20.89 -17.60
N LEU A 137 11.88 20.95 -16.41
CA LEU A 137 12.75 22.06 -16.02
C LEU A 137 13.99 22.14 -16.93
N GLY A 138 14.63 21.02 -17.26
CA GLY A 138 15.76 20.98 -18.18
C GLY A 138 15.40 21.54 -19.56
N VAL A 139 14.26 21.12 -20.12
CA VAL A 139 13.76 21.63 -21.40
C VAL A 139 13.49 23.15 -21.32
N ALA A 140 12.87 23.63 -20.24
CA ALA A 140 12.62 25.06 -20.06
C ALA A 140 13.93 25.86 -19.98
N GLN A 141 14.94 25.35 -19.30
CA GLN A 141 16.26 25.98 -19.21
C GLN A 141 16.95 26.08 -20.57
N GLU A 142 16.89 25.03 -21.38
CA GLU A 142 17.42 25.03 -22.75
C GLU A 142 16.71 26.08 -23.63
N GLN A 143 15.39 26.19 -23.51
CA GLN A 143 14.61 27.20 -24.24
C GLN A 143 14.99 28.63 -23.83
N VAL A 144 15.16 28.88 -22.53
CA VAL A 144 15.63 30.19 -22.03
C VAL A 144 17.00 30.51 -22.60
N ALA A 145 17.97 29.59 -22.51
CA ALA A 145 19.31 29.79 -23.05
C ALA A 145 19.30 30.05 -24.57
N ALA A 146 18.44 29.35 -25.32
CA ALA A 146 18.30 29.56 -26.75
C ALA A 146 17.73 30.96 -27.10
N LEU A 147 16.75 31.44 -26.33
CA LEU A 147 16.20 32.77 -26.49
C LEU A 147 17.21 33.86 -26.11
N GLU A 148 17.93 33.67 -25.01
CA GLU A 148 19.02 34.57 -24.60
C GLU A 148 20.10 34.67 -25.69
N ALA A 149 20.53 33.53 -26.26
CA ALA A 149 21.51 33.51 -27.33
C ALA A 149 21.03 34.30 -28.56
N ARG A 150 19.76 34.11 -28.99
CA ARG A 150 19.17 34.88 -30.09
C ARG A 150 19.11 36.37 -29.79
N TRP A 151 18.68 36.73 -28.58
CA TRP A 151 18.61 38.11 -28.15
C TRP A 151 19.99 38.78 -28.15
N VAL A 152 21.03 38.10 -27.66
CA VAL A 152 22.41 38.59 -27.69
C VAL A 152 22.89 38.80 -29.13
N GLN A 153 22.59 37.87 -30.04
CA GLN A 153 22.91 38.03 -31.47
C GLN A 153 22.23 39.25 -32.09
N GLU A 154 20.94 39.44 -31.83
CA GLU A 154 20.19 40.61 -32.30
C GLU A 154 20.76 41.91 -31.72
N LYS A 155 21.10 41.93 -30.43
CA LYS A 155 21.72 43.10 -29.78
C LYS A 155 23.11 43.42 -30.35
N ALA A 156 23.91 42.40 -30.64
CA ALA A 156 25.20 42.58 -31.30
C ALA A 156 25.04 43.15 -32.72
N ALA A 157 24.07 42.64 -33.48
CA ALA A 157 23.77 43.15 -34.81
C ALA A 157 23.28 44.61 -34.78
N GLU A 158 22.41 44.96 -33.84
CA GLU A 158 21.96 46.36 -33.65
C GLU A 158 23.12 47.28 -33.26
N ALA A 159 23.95 46.87 -32.30
CA ALA A 159 25.13 47.64 -31.90
C ALA A 159 26.06 47.88 -33.10
N ALA A 160 26.25 46.88 -33.96
CA ALA A 160 27.03 47.04 -35.18
C ALA A 160 26.40 48.07 -36.15
N ARG A 161 25.07 48.07 -36.32
CA ARG A 161 24.37 49.07 -37.15
C ARG A 161 24.56 50.48 -36.61
N VAL A 162 24.36 50.67 -35.30
CA VAL A 162 24.54 51.96 -34.64
C VAL A 162 25.98 52.45 -34.76
N ASN A 163 26.97 51.58 -34.55
CA ASN A 163 28.39 51.93 -34.70
C ASN A 163 28.71 52.37 -36.13
N GLN A 164 28.15 51.71 -37.15
CA GLN A 164 28.31 52.12 -38.54
C GLN A 164 27.72 53.50 -38.81
N ALA A 165 26.51 53.77 -38.31
CA ALA A 165 25.86 55.07 -38.45
C ALA A 165 26.66 56.18 -37.74
N ASN A 166 27.15 55.92 -36.53
CA ASN A 166 27.99 56.86 -35.78
C ASN A 166 29.29 57.15 -36.54
N ALA A 167 29.98 56.14 -37.06
CA ALA A 167 31.19 56.32 -37.85
C ALA A 167 30.94 57.17 -39.13
N GLN A 168 29.76 57.03 -39.76
CA GLN A 168 29.38 57.90 -40.88
C GLN A 168 29.15 59.34 -40.43
N LEU A 169 28.41 59.55 -39.34
CA LEU A 169 28.17 60.87 -38.76
C LEU A 169 29.47 61.57 -38.38
N GLU A 170 30.40 60.87 -37.74
CA GLU A 170 31.73 61.39 -37.42
C GLU A 170 32.44 61.85 -38.69
N ARG A 171 32.47 61.04 -39.76
CA ARG A 171 33.08 61.46 -41.04
C ARG A 171 32.47 62.75 -41.59
N TYR A 172 31.14 62.87 -41.54
CA TYR A 172 30.45 64.09 -41.97
C TYR A 172 30.82 65.29 -41.09
N GLN A 173 30.86 65.12 -39.76
CA GLN A 173 31.28 66.17 -38.83
C GLN A 173 32.71 66.62 -39.12
N HIS A 174 33.66 65.69 -39.32
CA HIS A 174 35.04 66.01 -39.69
C HIS A 174 35.14 66.76 -41.04
N GLN A 175 34.28 66.46 -42.01
CA GLN A 175 34.22 67.21 -43.26
C GLN A 175 33.69 68.63 -43.04
N VAL A 176 32.59 68.78 -42.29
CA VAL A 176 32.01 70.08 -41.96
C VAL A 176 32.99 70.95 -41.20
N LEU A 177 33.71 70.41 -40.20
CA LEU A 177 34.74 71.12 -39.47
C LEU A 177 35.86 71.62 -40.41
N ARG A 178 36.35 70.77 -41.31
CA ARG A 178 37.35 71.18 -42.32
C ARG A 178 36.84 72.29 -43.25
N LEU A 179 35.57 72.21 -43.67
CA LEU A 179 34.97 73.25 -44.51
C LEU A 179 34.81 74.57 -43.75
N ARG A 180 34.38 74.53 -42.48
CA ARG A 180 34.30 75.72 -41.61
C ARG A 180 35.66 76.38 -41.43
N GLN A 181 36.71 75.60 -41.11
CA GLN A 181 38.07 76.11 -41.00
C GLN A 181 38.54 76.79 -42.30
N LYS A 182 38.27 76.19 -43.47
CA LYS A 182 38.58 76.81 -44.76
C LYS A 182 37.83 78.11 -44.99
N LEU A 183 36.53 78.15 -44.64
CA LEU A 183 35.74 79.37 -44.76
C LEU A 183 36.28 80.49 -43.86
N GLU A 184 36.64 80.18 -42.62
CA GLU A 184 37.27 81.13 -41.68
C GLU A 184 38.61 81.64 -42.24
N GLN A 185 39.46 80.76 -42.77
CA GLN A 185 40.72 81.17 -43.41
C GLN A 185 40.49 82.12 -44.60
N LEU A 186 39.50 81.83 -45.44
CA LEU A 186 39.14 82.70 -46.57
C LEU A 186 38.58 84.04 -46.11
N GLN A 187 37.77 84.06 -45.05
CA GLN A 187 37.25 85.29 -44.44
C GLN A 187 38.37 86.16 -43.85
N LEU A 188 39.33 85.56 -43.14
CA LEU A 188 40.50 86.27 -42.60
C LEU A 188 41.39 86.82 -43.71
N ALA A 189 41.61 86.06 -44.78
CA ALA A 189 42.35 86.50 -45.95
C ALA A 189 41.64 87.67 -46.68
N ALA A 190 40.32 87.60 -46.84
CA ALA A 190 39.52 88.66 -47.44
C ALA A 190 39.49 89.94 -46.57
N ALA A 191 39.57 89.81 -45.25
CA ALA A 191 39.67 90.94 -44.31
C ALA A 191 41.08 91.58 -44.27
N GLY A 192 42.05 91.09 -45.05
CA GLY A 192 43.40 91.66 -45.14
C GLY A 192 44.31 91.36 -43.95
N ILE A 193 43.93 90.44 -43.06
CA ILE A 193 44.72 90.05 -41.88
C ILE A 193 45.65 88.90 -42.29
N LYS A 194 46.94 89.19 -42.56
CA LYS A 194 47.96 88.16 -42.76
C LYS A 194 48.22 87.44 -41.44
N LEU A 195 47.65 86.24 -41.26
CA LEU A 195 48.13 85.31 -40.23
C LEU A 195 49.51 84.81 -40.64
N GLY A 196 50.52 85.17 -39.85
CA GLY A 196 51.86 84.60 -39.95
C GLY A 196 51.79 83.08 -39.84
N THR A 197 52.63 82.41 -40.62
CA THR A 197 52.90 80.97 -40.56
C THR A 197 53.44 80.63 -39.17
N SER A 198 52.55 80.37 -38.22
CA SER A 198 52.89 79.60 -37.04
C SER A 198 52.49 78.17 -37.33
N ASP A 199 53.50 77.30 -37.39
CA ASP A 199 53.39 75.85 -37.40
C ASP A 199 52.61 75.39 -36.17
N SER A 200 51.29 75.49 -36.21
CA SER A 200 50.41 74.92 -35.20
C SER A 200 50.10 73.50 -35.63
N SER A 201 51.00 72.60 -35.25
CA SER A 201 50.74 71.17 -35.13
C SER A 201 49.40 70.95 -34.44
N CYS A 202 48.35 70.70 -35.22
CA CYS A 202 47.08 70.22 -34.71
C CYS A 202 47.17 68.70 -34.75
N SER A 203 47.84 68.12 -33.76
CA SER A 203 47.70 66.70 -33.47
C SER A 203 46.24 66.45 -33.11
N THR A 204 45.44 65.95 -34.05
CA THR A 204 44.28 65.13 -33.69
C THR A 204 44.81 63.77 -33.23
N SER A 205 45.39 63.78 -32.04
CA SER A 205 45.57 62.58 -31.22
C SER A 205 44.19 62.21 -30.70
N CYS A 206 43.48 61.35 -31.43
CA CYS A 206 42.41 60.59 -30.82
C CYS A 206 43.08 59.52 -29.96
N GLU A 207 43.26 59.86 -28.69
CA GLU A 207 43.70 58.95 -27.65
C GLU A 207 42.79 57.72 -27.61
N GLU A 208 43.40 56.59 -27.90
CA GLU A 208 42.96 55.26 -27.51
C GLU A 208 42.95 55.21 -25.98
N LEU A 209 41.77 55.36 -25.37
CA LEU A 209 41.60 55.21 -23.92
C LEU A 209 40.65 54.05 -23.59
N ALA A 210 41.22 53.15 -22.79
CA ALA A 210 40.59 52.28 -21.82
C ALA A 210 39.93 50.96 -22.30
N LEU A 211 40.77 49.96 -22.57
CA LEU A 211 40.52 48.61 -22.04
C LEU A 211 41.12 48.53 -20.62
N GLY A 212 40.34 49.00 -19.64
CA GLY A 212 40.59 48.82 -18.21
C GLY A 212 39.37 48.17 -17.57
N GLY A 213 39.50 46.91 -17.20
CA GLY A 213 38.51 46.10 -16.48
C GLY A 213 39.09 44.71 -16.24
N LEU A 214 40.09 44.63 -15.37
CA LEU A 214 39.98 44.02 -14.05
C LEU A 214 39.78 42.50 -14.09
N ASP A 215 40.93 41.84 -13.98
CA ASP A 215 41.20 40.68 -13.15
C ASP A 215 40.25 40.54 -11.95
N SER A 216 39.68 39.33 -11.78
CA SER A 216 39.28 38.73 -10.50
C SER A 216 38.79 37.30 -10.76
N GLY A 217 39.72 36.35 -10.85
CA GLY A 217 39.44 35.02 -10.30
C GLY A 217 39.24 35.12 -8.78
N PRO A 218 38.54 34.15 -8.18
CA PRO A 218 39.34 33.29 -7.30
C PRO A 218 38.98 31.81 -7.45
N GLN A 219 40.03 30.99 -7.54
CA GLN A 219 39.98 29.63 -7.02
C GLN A 219 39.87 29.70 -5.50
N GLY A 220 38.87 29.01 -4.96
CA GLY A 220 38.68 28.82 -3.53
C GLY A 220 38.02 27.47 -3.28
N SER A 221 38.85 26.44 -3.25
CA SER A 221 38.53 25.13 -2.68
C SER A 221 38.18 25.28 -1.19
N SER A 222 37.01 24.80 -0.77
CA SER A 222 36.77 24.24 0.58
C SER A 222 35.35 23.67 0.72
N SER A 223 35.25 22.35 0.75
CA SER A 223 34.29 21.61 1.59
C SER A 223 35.05 21.12 2.84
N PRO A 224 34.42 20.56 3.90
CA PRO A 224 33.05 20.65 4.41
C PRO A 224 33.05 21.09 5.89
N MET A 225 31.90 21.53 6.44
CA MET A 225 31.70 21.50 7.90
C MET A 225 30.24 21.25 8.27
N ARG A 226 30.14 20.39 9.28
CA ARG A 226 29.01 19.71 9.88
C ARG A 226 28.65 20.46 11.16
N ALA A 227 27.38 20.80 11.35
CA ALA A 227 26.71 20.97 12.65
C ALA A 227 25.20 20.88 12.36
N GLN A 228 24.48 19.83 12.75
CA GLN A 228 23.98 19.51 14.10
C GLN A 228 23.05 20.60 14.69
N GLU A 229 21.89 20.09 15.16
CA GLU A 229 20.97 20.67 16.16
C GLU A 229 20.04 21.80 15.65
N SER A 230 18.76 21.89 16.03
CA SER A 230 17.96 21.19 17.04
C SER A 230 16.48 21.47 16.81
N HIS A 231 15.67 20.65 17.45
CA HIS A 231 14.23 20.73 17.63
C HIS A 231 13.68 22.15 17.93
N THR A 232 12.57 22.52 17.27
CA THR A 232 11.50 23.25 17.97
C THR A 232 10.15 22.62 17.67
N LYS A 233 9.62 22.04 18.73
CA LYS A 233 8.28 21.52 18.96
C LYS A 233 7.39 22.72 19.30
N THR A 234 6.29 22.94 18.58
CA THR A 234 5.23 23.85 19.03
C THR A 234 3.86 23.23 18.74
N PRO A 235 2.95 23.21 19.73
CA PRO A 235 1.78 22.34 19.73
C PRO A 235 0.52 22.97 19.11
N ALA A 236 -0.44 22.11 18.83
CA ALA A 236 -1.82 22.45 18.50
C ALA A 236 -2.55 23.16 19.65
N PRO A 237 -3.57 23.99 19.37
CA PRO A 237 -4.66 24.24 20.29
C PRO A 237 -5.85 23.32 19.99
N ALA A 238 -6.39 22.76 21.07
CA ALA A 238 -7.66 22.06 21.13
C ALA A 238 -8.82 23.05 20.93
N LEU A 239 -9.83 22.65 20.15
CA LEU A 239 -11.19 23.12 20.33
C LEU A 239 -12.08 21.88 20.49
N SER A 240 -12.66 21.80 21.68
CA SER A 240 -13.73 20.91 22.06
C SER A 240 -15.04 21.42 21.46
N GLU A 241 -15.78 20.58 20.74
CA GLU A 241 -17.23 20.67 20.73
C GLU A 241 -17.83 19.27 20.86
N THR A 242 -18.41 19.10 22.04
CA THR A 242 -19.39 18.11 22.46
C THR A 242 -20.69 18.20 21.66
N LEU A 243 -21.36 17.06 21.48
CA LEU A 243 -22.80 16.76 21.30
C LEU A 243 -22.86 15.57 20.31
N GLY A 244 -23.21 14.34 20.66
CA GLY A 244 -24.28 13.90 21.56
C GLY A 244 -25.46 13.42 20.71
N SER A 245 -25.52 12.13 20.35
CA SER A 245 -26.78 11.38 20.17
C SER A 245 -26.54 9.89 19.95
N THR A 246 -27.16 9.13 20.84
CA THR A 246 -27.29 7.68 20.95
C THR A 246 -28.32 7.10 19.96
N PRO A 247 -28.39 5.76 19.81
CA PRO A 247 -29.12 5.10 18.74
C PRO A 247 -30.59 4.85 19.10
N VAL A 248 -31.43 4.71 18.08
CA VAL A 248 -32.80 4.18 18.21
C VAL A 248 -32.99 3.09 17.17
N THR A 249 -33.10 1.86 17.68
CA THR A 249 -33.89 0.74 17.11
C THR A 249 -34.63 0.13 18.29
N PRO A 250 -35.86 -0.36 18.10
CA PRO A 250 -36.08 -1.63 17.42
C PRO A 250 -36.91 -1.52 16.13
#